data_AF-A0A7E5VVT8-F1
#
_entry.id   AF-A0A7E5VVT8-F1
#
_cell.length_a   1.000
_cell.length_b   1.000
_cell.length_c   1.000
_cell.angle_alpha   90.00
_cell.angle_beta   90.00
_cell.angle_gamma   90.00
#
_symmetry.space_group_name_H-M   'P 1'
#
loop_
_entity.id
_entity.type
_entity.pdbx_description
1 polymer ?
#
loop_
_entity_poly.entity_id
_entity_poly.type
_entity_poly.pdbx_seq_one_letter_code
_entity_poly.pdbx_strand_id
1 'polypeptide(L)'
;MAWGVFTFSRDGRARLAGVLRALLIAQLVVSLCMVIFCYNTSLRVMLLLKHIHKVTVLLLYGLILFQAYGMKLHYTGGLRLIALLLKCPHWKRATIVSSVWMLSGTMVAANGMLVYAACRGTLKALMKELSSSLRIGISQYLTEPTWKALMDTMQVELSCCGADKPTDWHEIPWINMDFLNEGSELVMKLAGADGKVLPPVSPYSCCTPRVLAPCYHDPLQQSEWREVWSEGSPLLSASLHTRGCVEAVRAPLTRALLALQCFNMLVFLFQILIVVLTQLLRTSAREAVLRGDCTGSGRGMLLGNMQVPPDPQHTSSSVEDLLGSSTSAGANTNAHAGHVTAAWATRRARRHAHRTLRTRSSYPYLS
;
A
#
# COMPACT_ATOMS: atom_id res chain seq x y z
N MET A 1 6.80 29.69 18.64
CA MET A 1 7.96 29.08 19.33
C MET A 1 8.58 28.05 18.40
N ALA A 2 9.90 28.07 18.20
CA ALA A 2 10.61 27.07 17.40
C ALA A 2 10.97 25.87 18.27
N TRP A 3 10.73 24.65 17.78
CA TRP A 3 11.00 23.40 18.50
C TRP A 3 12.10 22.59 17.79
N GLY A 4 13.01 21.98 18.56
CA GLY A 4 14.11 21.16 18.05
C GLY A 4 15.08 21.95 17.17
N VAL A 5 15.73 22.96 17.75
CA VAL A 5 16.68 23.84 17.04
C VAL A 5 18.10 23.26 17.14
N PHE A 6 18.72 22.98 16.00
CA PHE A 6 20.08 22.46 15.90
C PHE A 6 20.92 23.34 14.99
N THR A 7 22.15 23.67 15.37
CA THR A 7 23.07 24.44 14.53
C THR A 7 23.91 23.51 13.66
N PHE A 8 23.95 23.77 12.36
CA PHE A 8 24.78 23.00 11.43
C PHE A 8 25.76 23.91 10.69
N SER A 9 27.03 23.52 10.69
CA SER A 9 28.05 24.05 9.78
C SER A 9 27.85 23.52 8.36
N ARG A 10 28.61 24.03 7.38
CA ARG A 10 28.62 23.51 6.01
C ARG A 10 28.92 22.01 5.96
N ASP A 11 29.91 21.55 6.72
CA ASP A 11 30.27 20.14 6.80
C ASP A 11 29.18 19.30 7.48
N GLY A 12 28.53 19.86 8.51
CA GLY A 12 27.37 19.25 9.15
C GLY A 12 26.21 19.04 8.16
N ARG A 13 25.91 20.04 7.33
CA ARG A 13 24.90 19.94 6.26
C ARG A 13 25.29 18.90 5.20
N ALA A 14 26.57 18.82 4.85
CA ALA A 14 27.06 17.80 3.90
C ALA A 14 26.94 16.38 4.45
N ARG A 15 27.27 16.15 5.73
CA ARG A 15 27.07 14.86 6.41
C ARG A 15 25.59 14.47 6.47
N LEU A 16 24.73 15.41 6.85
CA LEU A 16 23.27 15.21 6.87
C LEU A 16 22.72 14.84 5.49
N ALA A 17 23.18 15.52 4.44
CA ALA A 17 22.84 15.19 3.07
C ALA A 17 23.34 13.79 2.64
N GLY A 18 24.51 13.37 3.12
CA GLY A 18 25.02 12.01 2.93
C GLY A 18 24.10 10.95 3.54
N VAL A 19 23.70 11.12 4.80
CA VAL A 19 22.73 10.24 5.48
C VAL A 19 21.39 10.22 4.73
N LEU A 20 20.90 11.38 4.30
CA LEU A 20 19.64 11.49 3.57
C LEU A 20 19.69 10.76 2.22
N ARG A 21 20.81 10.82 1.48
CA ARG A 21 21.02 10.04 0.25
C ARG A 21 21.01 8.54 0.55
N ALA A 22 21.69 8.10 1.61
CA ALA A 22 21.71 6.69 2.01
C ALA A 22 20.30 6.19 2.35
N LEU A 23 19.51 6.97 3.10
CA LEU A 23 18.12 6.65 3.42
C LEU A 23 17.22 6.56 2.17
N LEU A 24 17.39 7.47 1.20
CA LEU A 24 16.65 7.41 -0.06
C LEU A 24 17.00 6.16 -0.89
N ILE A 25 18.27 5.76 -0.91
CA ILE A 25 18.70 4.52 -1.57
C ILE A 25 18.10 3.31 -0.84
N ALA A 26 18.20 3.27 0.49
CA ALA A 26 17.61 2.18 1.29
C ALA A 26 16.10 2.07 1.08
N GLN A 27 15.37 3.19 1.08
CA GLN A 27 13.93 3.22 0.82
C GLN A 27 13.58 2.74 -0.59
N LEU A 28 14.38 3.11 -1.61
CA LEU A 28 14.21 2.62 -2.98
C LEU A 28 14.39 1.10 -3.04
N VAL A 29 15.46 0.57 -2.45
CA VAL A 29 15.75 -0.88 -2.45
C VAL A 29 14.61 -1.66 -1.78
N VAL A 30 14.19 -1.24 -0.57
CA VAL A 30 13.08 -1.87 0.15
C VAL A 30 11.79 -1.83 -0.68
N SER A 31 11.49 -0.71 -1.33
CA SER A 31 10.30 -0.57 -2.16
C SER A 31 10.35 -1.42 -3.43
N LEU A 32 11.52 -1.57 -4.06
CA LEU A 32 11.70 -2.47 -5.19
C LEU A 32 11.50 -3.94 -4.78
N CYS A 33 12.07 -4.35 -3.65
CA CYS A 33 11.84 -5.68 -3.08
C CYS A 33 10.35 -5.92 -2.80
N MET A 34 9.66 -4.94 -2.22
CA MET A 34 8.20 -5.00 -1.98
C MET A 34 7.42 -5.15 -3.29
N VAL A 35 7.72 -4.38 -4.34
CA VAL A 35 7.05 -4.47 -5.64
C VAL A 35 7.27 -5.84 -6.29
N ILE A 36 8.51 -6.35 -6.28
CA ILE A 36 8.83 -7.69 -6.82
C ILE A 36 8.10 -8.78 -6.02
N PHE A 37 8.09 -8.67 -4.70
CA PHE A 37 7.38 -9.61 -3.83
C PHE A 37 5.86 -9.59 -4.08
N CYS A 38 5.26 -8.40 -4.15
CA CYS A 38 3.84 -8.23 -4.46
C CYS A 38 3.50 -8.79 -5.84
N TYR A 39 4.33 -8.53 -6.85
CA TYR A 39 4.12 -9.03 -8.21
C TYR A 39 4.16 -10.57 -8.28
N ASN A 40 5.16 -11.19 -7.64
CA ASN A 40 5.26 -12.65 -7.59
C ASN A 40 4.09 -13.28 -6.82
N THR A 41 3.71 -12.69 -5.69
CA THR A 41 2.59 -13.17 -4.88
C THR A 41 1.27 -12.99 -5.63
N SER A 42 1.08 -11.84 -6.28
CA SER A 42 -0.12 -11.57 -7.06
C SER A 42 -0.22 -12.55 -8.22
N LEU A 43 0.85 -12.81 -8.98
CA LEU A 43 0.81 -13.79 -10.08
C LEU A 43 0.31 -15.17 -9.64
N ARG A 44 0.81 -15.68 -8.50
CA ARG A 44 0.39 -16.99 -7.97
C ARG A 44 -1.09 -17.03 -7.59
N VAL A 45 -1.58 -15.97 -6.93
CA VAL A 45 -2.99 -15.84 -6.53
C VAL A 45 -3.89 -15.58 -7.74
N MET A 46 -3.37 -14.89 -8.75
CA MET A 46 -4.10 -14.43 -9.94
C MET A 46 -4.44 -15.53 -10.92
N LEU A 47 -3.61 -16.56 -11.03
CA LEU A 47 -3.94 -17.74 -11.84
C LEU A 47 -5.23 -18.41 -11.36
N LEU A 48 -5.56 -18.29 -10.07
CA LEU A 48 -6.77 -18.84 -9.47
C LEU A 48 -8.00 -17.91 -9.57
N LEU A 49 -7.81 -16.61 -9.81
CA LEU A 49 -8.84 -15.56 -9.63
C LEU A 49 -9.22 -14.79 -10.90
N LYS A 50 -8.54 -15.05 -12.04
CA LYS A 50 -8.64 -14.27 -13.28
C LYS A 50 -10.07 -14.09 -13.81
N HIS A 51 -10.97 -15.04 -13.55
CA HIS A 51 -12.34 -15.00 -14.08
C HIS A 51 -13.37 -14.31 -13.17
N ILE A 52 -13.17 -14.29 -11.85
CA ILE A 52 -14.19 -13.86 -10.88
C ILE A 52 -14.05 -12.38 -10.50
N HIS A 53 -12.82 -11.84 -10.40
CA HIS A 53 -12.60 -10.48 -9.86
C HIS A 53 -11.70 -9.59 -10.74
N LYS A 54 -11.92 -9.56 -12.06
CA LYS A 54 -11.10 -8.80 -13.03
C LYS A 54 -10.82 -7.34 -12.63
N VAL A 55 -11.82 -6.62 -12.11
CA VAL A 55 -11.69 -5.20 -11.72
C VAL A 55 -10.79 -5.03 -10.49
N THR A 56 -11.01 -5.81 -9.44
CA THR A 56 -10.19 -5.79 -8.21
C THR A 56 -8.73 -6.07 -8.51
N VAL A 57 -8.50 -7.01 -9.42
CA VAL A 57 -7.16 -7.39 -9.89
C VAL A 57 -6.49 -6.23 -10.63
N LEU A 58 -7.18 -5.63 -11.59
CA LEU A 58 -6.66 -4.51 -12.35
C LEU A 58 -6.33 -3.34 -11.44
N LEU A 59 -7.19 -3.08 -10.44
CA LEU A 59 -6.98 -2.07 -9.42
C LEU A 59 -5.72 -2.36 -8.59
N LEU A 60 -5.52 -3.60 -8.12
CA LEU A 60 -4.30 -3.99 -7.40
C LEU A 60 -3.04 -3.78 -8.23
N TYR A 61 -3.03 -4.21 -9.50
CA TYR A 61 -1.89 -3.95 -10.39
C TYR A 61 -1.66 -2.46 -10.63
N GLY A 62 -2.74 -1.69 -10.79
CA GLY A 62 -2.67 -0.23 -10.91
C GLY A 62 -2.01 0.41 -9.69
N LEU A 63 -2.39 -0.01 -8.48
CA LEU A 63 -1.80 0.50 -7.23
C LEU A 63 -0.32 0.12 -7.08
N ILE A 64 0.07 -1.11 -7.46
CA ILE A 64 1.47 -1.58 -7.44
C ILE A 64 2.32 -0.79 -8.44
N LEU A 65 1.81 -0.58 -9.66
CA LEU A 65 2.50 0.23 -10.68
C LEU A 65 2.61 1.69 -10.23
N PHE A 66 1.53 2.27 -9.71
CA PHE A 66 1.54 3.62 -9.16
C PHE A 66 2.56 3.76 -8.03
N GLN A 67 2.69 2.75 -7.15
CA GLN A 67 3.75 2.70 -6.13
C GLN A 67 5.15 2.76 -6.75
N ALA A 68 5.42 1.93 -7.76
CA ALA A 68 6.74 1.86 -8.41
C ALA A 68 7.10 3.18 -9.10
N TYR A 69 6.17 3.77 -9.85
CA TYR A 69 6.37 5.06 -10.51
C TYR A 69 6.51 6.21 -9.51
N GLY A 70 5.67 6.25 -8.47
CA GLY A 70 5.74 7.23 -7.40
C GLY A 70 7.09 7.18 -6.68
N MET A 71 7.59 5.98 -6.37
CA MET A 71 8.89 5.79 -5.73
C MET A 71 10.05 6.27 -6.63
N LYS A 72 10.02 5.96 -7.93
CA LYS A 72 11.01 6.46 -8.89
C LYS A 72 11.04 7.99 -8.94
N LEU A 73 9.87 8.63 -8.99
CA LEU A 73 9.76 10.09 -9.01
C LEU A 73 10.24 10.71 -7.70
N HIS A 74 9.86 10.14 -6.55
CA HIS A 74 10.32 10.60 -5.24
C HIS A 74 11.85 10.47 -5.10
N TYR A 75 12.43 9.33 -5.47
CA TYR A 75 13.88 9.10 -5.39
C TYR A 75 14.67 10.08 -6.28
N THR A 76 14.33 10.15 -7.57
CA THR A 76 15.04 11.02 -8.52
C THR A 76 14.87 12.50 -8.20
N GLY A 77 13.67 12.90 -7.75
CA GLY A 77 13.41 14.25 -7.24
C GLY A 77 14.22 14.57 -5.97
N GLY A 78 14.37 13.60 -5.07
CA GLY A 78 15.08 13.75 -3.81
C GLY A 78 16.57 13.99 -3.99
N LEU A 79 17.22 13.19 -4.84
CA LEU A 79 18.65 13.38 -5.15
C LEU A 79 18.92 14.77 -5.75
N ARG A 80 18.07 15.21 -6.69
CA ARG A 80 18.16 16.55 -7.27
C ARG A 80 17.93 17.63 -6.24
N LEU A 81 16.93 17.48 -5.37
CA LEU A 81 16.62 18.43 -4.31
C LEU A 81 17.80 18.59 -3.33
N ILE A 82 18.39 17.48 -2.88
CA ILE A 82 19.54 17.50 -1.96
C ILE A 82 20.73 18.21 -2.62
N ALA A 83 21.03 17.89 -3.88
CA ALA A 83 22.09 18.56 -4.61
C ALA A 83 21.85 20.07 -4.75
N LEU A 84 20.60 20.48 -5.00
CA LEU A 84 20.22 21.88 -5.04
C LEU A 84 20.38 22.56 -3.67
N LEU A 85 19.89 21.96 -2.58
CA LEU A 85 19.98 22.53 -1.23
C LEU A 85 21.43 22.76 -0.78
N LEU A 86 22.36 21.90 -1.19
CA LEU A 86 23.80 22.07 -0.91
C LEU A 86 24.45 23.19 -1.74
N LYS A 87 23.86 23.57 -2.89
CA LYS A 87 24.36 24.64 -3.78
C LYS A 87 23.83 26.04 -3.43
N CYS A 88 23.30 26.25 -2.22
CA CYS A 88 22.92 27.58 -1.74
C CYS A 88 21.84 28.32 -2.57
N PRO A 89 20.69 27.73 -2.89
CA PRO A 89 19.74 28.37 -3.80
C PRO A 89 18.91 29.43 -3.05
N HIS A 90 19.17 30.71 -3.34
CA HIS A 90 18.54 31.89 -2.70
C HIS A 90 17.10 32.19 -3.16
N TRP A 91 16.20 31.19 -3.25
CA TRP A 91 14.85 31.47 -3.76
C TRP A 91 13.72 30.81 -2.96
N LYS A 92 12.63 31.57 -2.78
CA LYS A 92 11.36 31.15 -2.14
C LYS A 92 10.83 29.82 -2.75
N ARG A 93 11.13 29.57 -4.03
CA ARG A 93 10.79 28.33 -4.75
C ARG A 93 11.39 27.08 -4.13
N ALA A 94 12.60 27.11 -3.58
CA ALA A 94 13.24 25.92 -2.98
C ALA A 94 12.46 25.38 -1.77
N THR A 95 11.81 26.26 -1.00
CA THR A 95 10.97 25.84 0.14
C THR A 95 9.73 25.10 -0.35
N ILE A 96 9.05 25.65 -1.37
CA ILE A 96 7.86 25.06 -1.97
C ILE A 96 8.21 23.70 -2.61
N VAL A 97 9.28 23.65 -3.40
CA VAL A 97 9.75 22.41 -4.04
C VAL A 97 10.06 21.33 -3.00
N SER A 98 10.73 21.69 -1.90
CA SER A 98 11.00 20.74 -0.80
C SER A 98 9.72 20.23 -0.14
N SER A 99 8.74 21.11 0.10
CA SER A 99 7.46 20.72 0.69
C SER A 99 6.66 19.80 -0.23
N VAL A 100 6.58 20.11 -1.53
CA VAL A 100 5.90 19.26 -2.53
C VAL A 100 6.57 17.89 -2.63
N TRP A 101 7.90 17.85 -2.58
CA TRP A 101 8.65 16.59 -2.58
C TRP A 101 8.41 15.75 -1.32
N MET A 102 8.39 16.36 -0.13
CA MET A 102 8.04 15.64 1.10
C MET A 102 6.60 15.10 1.05
N LEU A 103 5.66 15.89 0.51
CA LEU A 103 4.27 15.47 0.33
C LEU A 103 4.18 14.26 -0.63
N SER A 104 4.92 14.26 -1.74
CA SER A 104 4.90 13.13 -2.66
C SER A 104 5.43 11.85 -2.00
N GLY A 105 6.44 11.93 -1.14
CA GLY A 105 6.91 10.78 -0.35
C GLY A 105 5.85 10.25 0.62
N THR A 106 5.13 11.14 1.30
CA THR A 106 4.01 10.73 2.17
C THR A 106 2.87 10.08 1.39
N MET A 107 2.57 10.56 0.17
CA MET A 107 1.57 9.92 -0.70
C MET A 107 2.01 8.52 -1.14
N VAL A 108 3.30 8.31 -1.42
CA VAL A 108 3.84 6.98 -1.75
C VAL A 108 3.74 6.03 -0.56
N ALA A 109 4.02 6.49 0.66
CA ALA A 109 3.82 5.66 1.86
C ALA A 109 2.33 5.34 2.10
N ALA A 110 1.43 6.32 1.91
CA ALA A 110 -0.01 6.12 2.00
C ALA A 110 -0.55 5.14 0.95
N ASN A 111 -0.04 5.19 -0.29
CA ASN A 111 -0.39 4.24 -1.33
C ASN A 111 0.06 2.81 -0.97
N GLY A 112 1.24 2.64 -0.36
CA GLY A 112 1.68 1.33 0.17
C GLY A 112 0.71 0.74 1.21
N MET A 113 0.17 1.58 2.10
CA MET A 113 -0.88 1.19 3.05
C MET A 113 -2.20 0.84 2.36
N LEU A 114 -2.57 1.57 1.30
CA LEU A 114 -3.74 1.28 0.48
C LEU A 114 -3.61 -0.07 -0.24
N VAL A 115 -2.43 -0.38 -0.79
CA VAL A 115 -2.14 -1.71 -1.37
C VAL A 115 -2.34 -2.80 -0.34
N TYR A 116 -1.79 -2.64 0.87
CA TYR A 116 -1.99 -3.62 1.95
C TYR A 116 -3.47 -3.80 2.32
N ALA A 117 -4.20 -2.70 2.48
CA ALA A 117 -5.63 -2.74 2.79
C ALA A 117 -6.43 -3.46 1.69
N ALA A 118 -6.13 -3.17 0.42
CA ALA A 118 -6.74 -3.82 -0.72
C ALA A 118 -6.44 -5.33 -0.74
N CYS A 119 -5.17 -5.74 -0.58
CA CYS A 119 -4.78 -7.15 -0.53
C CYS A 119 -5.45 -7.89 0.63
N ARG A 120 -5.53 -7.27 1.81
CA ARG A 120 -6.23 -7.85 2.98
C ARG A 120 -7.73 -8.01 2.71
N GLY A 121 -8.36 -7.01 2.10
CA GLY A 121 -9.77 -7.08 1.70
C GLY A 121 -10.03 -8.19 0.68
N THR A 122 -9.20 -8.28 -0.36
CA THR A 122 -9.28 -9.35 -1.38
C THR A 122 -9.10 -10.73 -0.76
N LEU A 123 -8.13 -10.91 0.16
CA LEU A 123 -7.95 -12.19 0.84
C LEU A 123 -9.19 -12.58 1.64
N LYS A 124 -9.78 -11.64 2.39
CA LYS A 124 -10.99 -11.92 3.19
C LYS A 124 -12.15 -12.36 2.30
N ALA A 125 -12.38 -11.65 1.20
CA ALA A 125 -13.43 -12.00 0.23
C ALA A 125 -13.16 -13.38 -0.40
N LEU A 126 -11.94 -13.62 -0.88
CA LEU A 126 -11.53 -14.88 -1.49
C LEU A 126 -11.75 -16.07 -0.54
N MET A 127 -11.35 -15.95 0.73
CA MET A 127 -11.50 -17.06 1.68
C MET A 127 -12.97 -17.37 1.98
N LYS A 128 -13.85 -16.35 1.94
CA LYS A 128 -15.29 -16.55 2.11
C LYS A 128 -15.89 -17.30 0.91
N GLU A 129 -15.58 -16.85 -0.30
CA GLU A 129 -16.02 -17.51 -1.54
C GLU A 129 -15.48 -18.94 -1.63
N LEU A 130 -14.20 -19.15 -1.28
CA LEU A 130 -13.59 -20.47 -1.24
C LEU A 130 -14.33 -21.40 -0.27
N SER A 131 -14.62 -20.96 0.95
CA SER A 131 -15.39 -21.76 1.92
C SER A 131 -16.74 -22.18 1.37
N SER A 132 -17.50 -21.23 0.78
CA SER A 132 -18.79 -21.53 0.16
C SER A 132 -18.66 -22.52 -1.01
N SER A 133 -17.66 -22.32 -1.88
CA SER A 133 -17.43 -23.17 -3.04
C SER A 133 -17.01 -24.58 -2.65
N LEU A 134 -16.19 -24.74 -1.62
CA LEU A 134 -15.77 -26.06 -1.13
C LEU A 134 -16.92 -26.81 -0.48
N ARG A 135 -17.82 -26.12 0.24
CA ARG A 135 -19.05 -26.74 0.79
C ARG A 135 -19.97 -27.28 -0.32
N ILE A 136 -20.11 -26.55 -1.42
CA ILE A 136 -20.82 -27.04 -2.61
C ILE A 136 -20.08 -28.24 -3.22
N GLY A 137 -18.76 -28.14 -3.35
CA GLY A 137 -17.92 -29.24 -3.85
C GLY A 137 -18.04 -30.52 -3.03
N ILE A 138 -18.18 -30.42 -1.70
CA ILE A 138 -18.48 -31.56 -0.82
C ILE A 138 -19.82 -32.18 -1.22
N SER A 139 -20.89 -31.39 -1.34
CA SER A 139 -22.22 -31.93 -1.71
C SER A 139 -22.26 -32.59 -3.09
N GLN A 140 -21.36 -32.19 -4.00
CA GLN A 140 -21.26 -32.72 -5.37
C GLN A 140 -20.14 -33.76 -5.52
N TYR A 141 -19.48 -34.15 -4.43
CA TYR A 141 -18.25 -34.93 -4.47
C TYR A 141 -18.41 -36.29 -5.15
N LEU A 142 -19.52 -37.01 -4.94
CA LEU A 142 -19.78 -38.30 -5.63
C LEU A 142 -20.54 -38.15 -6.95
N THR A 143 -21.19 -37.01 -7.19
CA THR A 143 -22.01 -36.81 -8.40
C THR A 143 -21.20 -36.25 -9.56
N GLU A 144 -20.17 -35.45 -9.27
CA GLU A 144 -19.37 -34.75 -10.27
C GLU A 144 -17.88 -35.14 -10.17
N PRO A 145 -17.33 -35.87 -11.16
CA PRO A 145 -15.94 -36.34 -11.14
C PRO A 145 -14.91 -35.20 -11.03
N THR A 146 -15.25 -34.01 -11.54
CA THR A 146 -14.41 -32.82 -11.47
C THR A 146 -14.23 -32.32 -10.04
N TRP A 147 -15.31 -32.32 -9.25
CA TRP A 147 -15.26 -31.96 -7.83
C TRP A 147 -14.50 -32.98 -7.01
N LYS A 148 -14.69 -34.28 -7.29
CA LYS A 148 -13.92 -35.35 -6.67
C LYS A 148 -12.42 -35.15 -6.87
N ALA A 149 -11.99 -35.02 -8.13
CA ALA A 149 -10.58 -34.84 -8.46
C ALA A 149 -9.97 -33.58 -7.82
N LEU A 150 -10.71 -32.47 -7.82
CA LEU A 150 -10.28 -31.23 -7.19
C LEU A 150 -10.12 -31.37 -5.67
N MET A 151 -11.11 -31.97 -4.99
CA MET A 151 -11.09 -32.14 -3.53
C MET A 151 -10.01 -33.11 -3.10
N ASP A 152 -9.88 -34.25 -3.77
CA ASP A 152 -8.85 -35.25 -3.45
C ASP A 152 -7.45 -34.65 -3.60
N THR A 153 -7.20 -33.95 -4.72
CA THR A 153 -5.93 -33.27 -4.96
C THR A 153 -5.65 -32.22 -3.89
N MET A 154 -6.64 -31.37 -3.57
CA MET A 154 -6.48 -30.31 -2.58
C MET A 154 -6.18 -30.85 -1.18
N GLN A 155 -6.90 -31.90 -0.76
CA GLN A 155 -6.74 -32.50 0.57
C GLN A 155 -5.38 -33.17 0.74
N VAL A 156 -4.93 -33.92 -0.26
CA VAL A 156 -3.62 -34.58 -0.26
C VAL A 156 -2.49 -33.55 -0.33
N GLU A 157 -2.50 -32.66 -1.32
CA GLU A 157 -1.40 -31.71 -1.55
C GLU A 157 -1.28 -30.67 -0.45
N LEU A 158 -2.42 -30.22 0.10
CA LEU A 158 -2.42 -29.22 1.17
C LEU A 158 -2.50 -29.83 2.57
N SER A 159 -2.54 -31.16 2.70
CA SER A 159 -2.68 -31.85 3.99
C SER A 159 -3.83 -31.27 4.82
N CYS A 160 -5.02 -31.27 4.25
CA CYS A 160 -6.24 -30.69 4.83
C CYS A 160 -7.44 -31.63 4.67
N CYS A 161 -8.52 -31.39 5.41
CA CYS A 161 -9.76 -32.15 5.30
C CYS A 161 -10.99 -31.26 5.49
N GLY A 162 -12.01 -31.48 4.65
CA GLY A 162 -13.23 -30.68 4.63
C GLY A 162 -13.01 -29.26 4.11
N ALA A 163 -14.02 -28.40 4.23
CA ALA A 163 -13.91 -27.01 3.80
C ALA A 163 -13.24 -26.17 4.90
N ASP A 164 -13.90 -26.03 6.04
CA ASP A 164 -13.44 -25.31 7.22
C ASP A 164 -12.89 -26.27 8.29
N LYS A 165 -13.46 -27.47 8.38
CA LYS A 165 -13.10 -28.50 9.36
C LYS A 165 -13.40 -29.92 8.84
N PRO A 166 -12.78 -30.98 9.39
CA PRO A 166 -12.99 -32.35 8.92
C PRO A 166 -14.45 -32.82 9.06
N THR A 167 -15.15 -32.35 10.10
CA THR A 167 -16.55 -32.71 10.34
C THR A 167 -17.51 -32.17 9.28
N ASP A 168 -17.07 -31.30 8.37
CA ASP A 168 -17.90 -30.85 7.25
C ASP A 168 -18.38 -32.04 6.40
N TRP A 169 -17.60 -33.13 6.30
CA TRP A 169 -18.00 -34.37 5.64
C TRP A 169 -19.13 -35.12 6.34
N HIS A 170 -19.34 -34.85 7.63
CA HIS A 170 -20.42 -35.46 8.43
C HIS A 170 -21.63 -34.52 8.56
N GLU A 171 -21.48 -33.25 8.17
CA GLU A 171 -22.51 -32.21 8.30
C GLU A 171 -23.16 -31.86 6.95
N ILE A 172 -22.46 -32.10 5.83
CA ILE A 172 -22.93 -31.77 4.48
C ILE A 172 -23.29 -33.08 3.77
N PRO A 173 -24.54 -33.25 3.28
CA PRO A 173 -24.92 -34.45 2.55
C PRO A 173 -24.16 -34.56 1.24
N TRP A 174 -23.39 -35.65 1.07
CA TRP A 174 -22.56 -35.91 -0.12
C TRP A 174 -22.68 -37.35 -0.65
N ILE A 175 -23.34 -38.24 0.09
CA ILE A 175 -23.64 -39.63 -0.29
C ILE A 175 -25.16 -39.74 -0.52
N ASN A 176 -25.55 -40.15 -1.73
CA ASN A 176 -26.96 -40.45 -2.03
C ASN A 176 -27.35 -41.82 -1.49
N MET A 177 -28.64 -41.98 -1.17
CA MET A 177 -29.22 -43.26 -0.74
C MET A 177 -28.95 -44.41 -1.71
N ASP A 178 -28.95 -44.14 -3.02
CA ASP A 178 -28.69 -45.14 -4.07
C ASP A 178 -27.32 -45.83 -3.94
N PHE A 179 -26.37 -45.22 -3.23
CA PHE A 179 -25.05 -45.80 -2.97
C PHE A 179 -24.98 -46.61 -1.66
N LEU A 180 -26.06 -46.60 -0.88
CA LEU A 180 -26.16 -47.27 0.41
C LEU A 180 -27.07 -48.49 0.29
N ASN A 181 -26.74 -49.55 1.03
CA ASN A 181 -27.59 -50.73 1.06
C ASN A 181 -28.86 -50.43 1.87
N GLU A 182 -29.97 -50.18 1.17
CA GLU A 182 -31.29 -49.88 1.76
C GLU A 182 -31.78 -50.96 2.74
N GLY A 183 -31.33 -52.21 2.58
CA GLY A 183 -31.65 -53.31 3.50
C GLY A 183 -30.92 -53.25 4.85
N SER A 184 -29.99 -52.31 5.05
CA SER A 184 -29.23 -52.16 6.29
C SER A 184 -30.00 -51.32 7.31
N GLU A 185 -30.26 -51.90 8.49
CA GLU A 185 -30.88 -51.19 9.62
C GLU A 185 -30.07 -49.94 10.04
N LEU A 186 -28.76 -49.95 9.83
CA LEU A 186 -27.88 -48.81 10.10
C LEU A 186 -28.14 -47.65 9.12
N VAL A 187 -28.28 -47.94 7.83
CA VAL A 187 -28.57 -46.92 6.80
C VAL A 187 -29.92 -46.26 7.08
N MET A 188 -30.93 -47.06 7.46
CA MET A 188 -32.27 -46.56 7.83
C MET A 188 -32.26 -45.70 9.10
N LYS A 189 -31.35 -45.94 10.05
CA LYS A 189 -31.18 -45.10 11.26
C LYS A 189 -30.44 -43.79 10.99
N LEU A 190 -29.55 -43.75 9.99
CA LEU A 190 -28.82 -42.54 9.59
C LEU A 190 -29.52 -41.72 8.51
N ALA A 191 -30.61 -42.25 7.95
CA ALA A 191 -31.49 -41.55 7.04
C ALA A 191 -32.25 -40.43 7.75
N GLY A 192 -32.00 -39.18 7.35
CA GLY A 192 -32.82 -38.04 7.76
C GLY A 192 -34.24 -38.14 7.18
N ALA A 193 -35.18 -37.40 7.78
CA ALA A 193 -36.57 -37.32 7.31
C ALA A 193 -36.70 -36.73 5.88
N ASP A 194 -35.65 -36.11 5.37
CA ASP A 194 -35.51 -35.55 4.02
C ASP A 194 -34.88 -36.54 3.01
N GLY A 195 -34.64 -37.79 3.41
CA GLY A 195 -34.05 -38.82 2.55
C GLY A 195 -32.54 -38.70 2.36
N LYS A 196 -31.88 -37.78 3.09
CA LYS A 196 -30.42 -37.60 3.04
C LYS A 196 -29.76 -38.38 4.18
N VAL A 197 -28.65 -39.04 3.89
CA VAL A 197 -27.86 -39.75 4.91
C VAL A 197 -26.63 -38.94 5.22
N LEU A 198 -26.35 -38.78 6.51
CA LEU A 198 -25.13 -38.13 7.02
C LEU A 198 -24.30 -39.18 7.77
N PRO A 199 -23.68 -40.15 7.06
CA PRO A 199 -22.85 -41.12 7.72
C PRO A 199 -21.57 -40.45 8.23
N PRO A 200 -20.99 -40.91 9.35
CA PRO A 200 -19.70 -40.42 9.86
C PRO A 200 -18.54 -40.94 9.00
N VAL A 201 -18.60 -40.62 7.70
CA VAL A 201 -17.66 -41.05 6.66
C VAL A 201 -16.98 -39.82 6.09
N SER A 202 -15.66 -39.89 5.98
CA SER A 202 -14.82 -38.94 5.27
C SER A 202 -14.11 -39.64 4.12
N PRO A 203 -13.73 -38.93 3.04
CA PRO A 203 -12.92 -39.50 1.97
C PRO A 203 -11.54 -39.96 2.44
N TYR A 204 -10.99 -40.98 1.77
CA TYR A 204 -9.61 -41.44 2.01
C TYR A 204 -8.56 -40.34 1.81
N SER A 205 -8.81 -39.35 0.96
CA SER A 205 -7.94 -38.18 0.74
C SER A 205 -7.76 -37.30 1.99
N CYS A 206 -8.63 -37.42 3.00
CA CYS A 206 -8.46 -36.77 4.31
C CYS A 206 -7.45 -37.47 5.23
N CYS A 207 -7.01 -38.68 4.91
CA CYS A 207 -6.12 -39.48 5.74
C CYS A 207 -4.74 -38.86 5.85
N THR A 208 -4.18 -38.84 7.07
CA THR A 208 -2.81 -38.37 7.28
C THR A 208 -1.80 -39.51 7.25
N PRO A 209 -0.69 -39.40 6.50
CA PRO A 209 0.37 -40.41 6.51
C PRO A 209 1.27 -40.32 7.75
N ARG A 210 1.00 -39.39 8.67
CA ARG A 210 1.83 -39.14 9.85
C ARG A 210 1.62 -40.15 10.97
N VAL A 211 0.51 -40.88 10.93
CA VAL A 211 0.16 -41.88 11.93
C VAL A 211 0.44 -43.26 11.33
N LEU A 212 1.19 -44.10 12.05
CA LEU A 212 1.56 -45.46 11.62
C LEU A 212 0.43 -46.49 11.78
N ALA A 213 -0.77 -46.04 12.13
CA ALA A 213 -1.97 -46.86 12.26
C ALA A 213 -2.82 -46.79 10.98
N PRO A 214 -3.77 -47.71 10.77
CA PRO A 214 -4.76 -47.59 9.71
C PRO A 214 -5.49 -46.25 9.77
N CYS A 215 -5.86 -45.71 8.60
CA CYS A 215 -6.70 -44.51 8.56
C CYS A 215 -8.16 -44.87 8.85
N TYR A 216 -8.75 -44.22 9.86
CA TYR A 216 -10.14 -44.41 10.25
C TYR A 216 -11.00 -43.31 9.60
N HIS A 217 -11.44 -43.54 8.36
CA HIS A 217 -12.25 -42.57 7.60
C HIS A 217 -13.65 -43.10 7.23
N ASP A 218 -13.86 -44.42 7.25
CA ASP A 218 -15.13 -45.04 6.84
C ASP A 218 -15.52 -46.20 7.79
N PRO A 219 -16.40 -45.95 8.76
CA PRO A 219 -16.88 -46.99 9.68
C PRO A 219 -17.76 -48.05 9.01
N LEU A 220 -18.35 -47.76 7.85
CA LEU A 220 -19.20 -48.71 7.13
C LEU A 220 -18.36 -49.81 6.48
N GLN A 221 -17.17 -49.45 5.99
CA GLN A 221 -16.21 -50.42 5.44
C GLN A 221 -15.30 -51.03 6.52
N GLN A 222 -15.06 -50.33 7.62
CA GLN A 222 -14.12 -50.74 8.68
C GLN A 222 -14.83 -51.29 9.93
N SER A 223 -15.84 -52.13 9.72
CA SER A 223 -16.68 -52.66 10.80
C SER A 223 -15.92 -53.49 11.85
N GLU A 224 -14.78 -54.09 11.48
CA GLU A 224 -13.90 -54.85 12.38
C GLU A 224 -13.25 -53.99 13.48
N TRP A 225 -13.23 -52.67 13.29
CA TRP A 225 -12.59 -51.70 14.21
C TRP A 225 -13.60 -50.92 15.05
N ARG A 226 -14.79 -51.48 15.31
CA ARG A 226 -15.91 -50.79 15.96
C ARG A 226 -15.56 -50.14 17.30
N GLU A 227 -14.64 -50.72 18.07
CA GLU A 227 -14.16 -50.16 19.33
C GLU A 227 -13.44 -48.81 19.14
N VAL A 228 -12.71 -48.65 18.03
CA VAL A 228 -12.00 -47.41 17.69
C VAL A 228 -12.98 -46.30 17.26
N TRP A 229 -14.13 -46.69 16.71
CA TRP A 229 -15.21 -45.78 16.31
C TRP A 229 -16.12 -45.35 17.47
N SER A 230 -15.87 -45.82 18.69
CA SER A 230 -16.58 -45.37 19.88
C SER A 230 -16.25 -43.91 20.21
N GLU A 231 -17.24 -43.18 20.73
CA GLU A 231 -17.06 -41.78 21.14
C GLU A 231 -15.91 -41.66 22.18
N GLY A 232 -14.87 -40.91 21.84
CA GLY A 232 -13.73 -40.64 22.72
C GLY A 232 -12.40 -41.26 22.30
N SER A 233 -12.34 -42.06 21.23
CA SER A 233 -11.07 -42.58 20.73
C SER A 233 -10.19 -41.48 20.13
N PRO A 234 -8.96 -41.26 20.65
CA PRO A 234 -8.05 -40.26 20.10
C PRO A 234 -7.55 -40.65 18.70
N LEU A 235 -7.57 -41.94 18.35
CA LEU A 235 -7.05 -42.46 17.10
C LEU A 235 -7.87 -42.01 15.89
N LEU A 236 -9.19 -41.84 16.05
CA LEU A 236 -10.07 -41.42 14.96
C LEU A 236 -9.66 -40.04 14.44
N SER A 237 -9.64 -39.06 15.33
CA SER A 237 -9.25 -37.68 15.00
C SER A 237 -7.76 -37.53 14.64
N ALA A 238 -6.89 -38.40 15.17
CA ALA A 238 -5.47 -38.39 14.85
C ALA A 238 -5.15 -38.93 13.44
N SER A 239 -5.98 -39.84 12.93
CA SER A 239 -5.77 -40.48 11.61
C SER A 239 -6.16 -39.60 10.42
N LEU A 240 -6.85 -38.48 10.68
CA LEU A 240 -7.30 -37.53 9.67
C LEU A 240 -6.54 -36.20 9.78
N HIS A 241 -6.46 -35.47 8.67
CA HIS A 241 -6.01 -34.08 8.70
C HIS A 241 -6.98 -33.22 9.51
N THR A 242 -6.51 -32.60 10.60
CA THR A 242 -7.34 -31.78 11.49
C THR A 242 -7.62 -30.36 10.96
N ARG A 243 -6.85 -29.91 9.97
CA ARG A 243 -6.93 -28.57 9.38
C ARG A 243 -7.90 -28.54 8.19
N GLY A 244 -8.83 -27.58 8.17
CA GLY A 244 -9.68 -27.30 7.02
C GLY A 244 -8.91 -26.77 5.80
N CYS A 245 -9.40 -27.07 4.60
CA CYS A 245 -8.74 -26.66 3.35
C CYS A 245 -8.76 -25.15 3.11
N VAL A 246 -9.77 -24.41 3.59
CA VAL A 246 -9.77 -22.94 3.55
C VAL A 246 -8.59 -22.37 4.34
N GLU A 247 -8.33 -22.90 5.54
CA GLU A 247 -7.23 -22.45 6.37
C GLU A 247 -5.87 -22.85 5.79
N ALA A 248 -5.80 -24.01 5.14
CA ALA A 248 -4.61 -24.46 4.43
C ALA A 248 -4.17 -23.48 3.33
N VAL A 249 -5.13 -22.90 2.60
CA VAL A 249 -4.87 -21.85 1.60
C VAL A 249 -4.63 -20.49 2.25
N ARG A 250 -5.35 -20.15 3.33
CA ARG A 250 -5.22 -18.86 4.03
C ARG A 250 -3.83 -18.66 4.61
N ALA A 251 -3.26 -19.69 5.21
CA ALA A 251 -2.00 -19.61 5.96
C ALA A 251 -0.83 -18.99 5.16
N PRO A 252 -0.46 -19.49 3.96
CA PRO A 252 0.62 -18.89 3.17
C PRO A 252 0.31 -17.45 2.73
N LEU A 253 -0.94 -17.13 2.41
CA LEU A 253 -1.34 -15.78 1.99
C LEU A 253 -1.27 -14.77 3.15
N THR A 254 -1.62 -15.21 4.36
CA THR A 254 -1.52 -14.37 5.56
C THR A 254 -0.06 -14.08 5.92
N ARG A 255 0.84 -15.06 5.76
CA ARG A 255 2.29 -14.83 5.90
C ARG A 255 2.79 -13.80 4.90
N ALA A 256 2.32 -13.86 3.65
CA ALA A 256 2.68 -12.88 2.64
C ALA A 256 2.16 -11.47 2.97
N LEU A 257 0.93 -11.35 3.50
CA LEU A 257 0.40 -10.07 3.99
C LEU A 257 1.19 -9.52 5.18
N LEU A 258 1.66 -10.39 6.09
CA LEU A 258 2.50 -9.96 7.21
C LEU A 258 3.84 -9.41 6.70
N ALA A 259 4.49 -10.10 5.76
CA ALA A 259 5.71 -9.60 5.14
C ALA A 259 5.49 -8.24 4.44
N LEU A 260 4.37 -8.09 3.73
CA LEU A 260 3.97 -6.83 3.10
C LEU A 260 3.79 -5.71 4.14
N GLN A 261 3.15 -6.02 5.28
CA GLN A 261 2.99 -5.07 6.38
C GLN A 261 4.36 -4.65 6.95
N CYS A 262 5.29 -5.58 7.14
CA CYS A 262 6.64 -5.27 7.60
C CYS A 262 7.38 -4.33 6.64
N PHE A 263 7.30 -4.58 5.33
CA PHE A 263 7.88 -3.68 4.33
C PHE A 263 7.26 -2.28 4.37
N ASN A 264 5.94 -2.18 4.47
CA ASN A 264 5.24 -0.90 4.57
C ASN A 264 5.65 -0.11 5.82
N MET A 265 5.75 -0.78 6.98
CA MET A 265 6.20 -0.15 8.22
C MET A 265 7.63 0.38 8.10
N LEU A 266 8.52 -0.37 7.45
CA LEU A 266 9.90 0.06 7.21
C LEU A 266 9.97 1.27 6.26
N VAL A 267 9.20 1.26 5.17
CA VAL A 267 9.10 2.41 4.25
C VAL A 267 8.54 3.63 4.95
N PHE A 268 7.52 3.47 5.80
CA PHE A 268 6.93 4.55 6.58
C PHE A 268 7.94 5.14 7.58
N LEU A 269 8.68 4.28 8.28
CA LEU A 269 9.75 4.71 9.19
C LEU A 269 10.82 5.53 8.45
N PHE A 270 11.31 5.02 7.31
CA PHE A 270 12.26 5.76 6.48
C PHE A 270 11.69 7.08 5.99
N GLN A 271 10.41 7.12 5.60
CA GLN A 271 9.75 8.36 5.18
C GLN A 271 9.72 9.41 6.30
N ILE A 272 9.44 9.01 7.55
CA ILE A 272 9.48 9.93 8.69
C ILE A 272 10.89 10.50 8.87
N LEU A 273 11.92 9.63 8.87
CA LEU A 273 13.32 10.06 9.01
C LEU A 273 13.72 11.02 7.88
N ILE A 274 13.34 10.70 6.64
CA ILE A 274 13.62 11.53 5.47
C ILE A 274 12.97 12.91 5.61
N VAL A 275 11.70 12.98 6.03
CA VAL A 275 10.99 14.26 6.24
C VAL A 275 11.71 15.08 7.32
N VAL A 276 12.06 14.47 8.45
CA VAL A 276 12.75 15.14 9.56
C VAL A 276 14.11 15.69 9.13
N LEU A 277 14.95 14.87 8.50
CA LEU A 277 16.29 15.28 8.09
C LEU A 277 16.27 16.31 6.94
N THR A 278 15.32 16.17 6.00
CA THR A 278 15.13 17.16 4.94
C THR A 278 14.68 18.50 5.51
N GLN A 279 13.79 18.49 6.50
CA GLN A 279 13.33 19.68 7.18
C GLN A 279 14.48 20.41 7.88
N LEU A 280 15.33 19.68 8.61
CA LEU A 280 16.54 20.23 9.26
C LEU A 280 17.53 20.80 8.24
N LEU A 281 17.81 20.05 7.16
CA LEU A 281 18.72 20.49 6.10
C LEU A 281 18.21 21.76 5.40
N ARG A 282 16.91 21.78 5.05
CA ARG A 282 16.25 22.90 4.38
C ARG A 282 16.27 24.17 5.21
N THR A 283 15.90 24.07 6.49
CA THR A 283 15.83 25.23 7.39
C THR A 283 17.21 25.78 7.70
N SER A 284 18.20 24.91 7.96
CA SER A 284 19.59 25.31 8.17
C SER A 284 20.20 25.99 6.93
N ALA A 285 20.03 25.39 5.75
CA ALA A 285 20.55 25.96 4.50
C ALA A 285 19.89 27.32 4.19
N ARG A 286 18.57 27.43 4.42
CA ARG A 286 17.85 28.69 4.20
C ARG A 286 18.30 29.78 5.16
N GLU A 287 18.53 29.48 6.44
CA GLU A 287 19.00 30.50 7.38
C GLU A 287 20.42 30.99 7.04
N ALA A 288 21.33 30.08 6.69
CA ALA A 288 22.69 30.46 6.27
C ALA A 288 22.63 31.44 5.08
N VAL A 289 21.80 31.13 4.09
CA VAL A 289 21.57 31.99 2.92
C VAL A 289 20.92 33.33 3.30
N LEU A 290 19.98 33.37 4.25
CA LEU A 290 19.35 34.61 4.70
C LEU A 290 20.30 35.52 5.48
N ARG A 291 21.34 34.96 6.12
CA ARG A 291 22.39 35.74 6.80
C ARG A 291 23.47 36.26 5.85
N GLY A 292 23.35 36.00 4.55
CA GLY A 292 24.35 36.40 3.55
C GLY A 292 25.59 35.49 3.46
N ASP A 293 25.73 34.50 4.36
CA ASP A 293 26.84 33.54 4.35
C ASP A 293 26.32 32.11 4.22
N CYS A 294 26.28 31.60 2.99
CA CYS A 294 25.84 30.22 2.76
C CYS A 294 26.86 29.16 3.23
N THR A 295 28.13 29.54 3.40
CA THR A 295 29.14 28.63 3.95
C THR A 295 29.11 28.60 5.48
N GLY A 296 28.49 29.60 6.10
CA GLY A 296 28.36 29.75 7.53
C GLY A 296 27.39 28.78 8.20
N SER A 297 27.27 28.97 9.51
CA SER A 297 26.38 28.19 10.37
C SER A 297 24.92 28.63 10.22
N GLY A 298 24.02 27.67 10.05
CA GLY A 298 22.57 27.90 9.98
C GLY A 298 21.82 26.97 10.92
N ARG A 299 20.72 27.42 11.51
CA ARG A 299 19.90 26.62 12.44
C ARG A 299 18.87 25.80 11.66
N GLY A 300 18.94 24.49 11.81
CA GLY A 300 17.88 23.57 11.44
C GLY A 300 16.79 23.56 12.51
N MET A 301 15.53 23.59 12.11
CA MET A 301 14.37 23.57 13.00
C MET A 301 13.40 22.48 12.56
N LEU A 302 12.89 21.69 13.49
CA LEU A 302 11.88 20.67 13.19
C LEU A 302 10.51 21.31 12.92
N LEU A 303 10.07 22.19 13.81
CA LEU A 303 8.77 22.87 13.77
C LEU A 303 8.92 24.36 14.09
N GLY A 304 8.21 25.21 13.34
CA GLY A 304 8.16 26.66 13.54
C GLY A 304 8.56 27.48 12.31
N ASN A 305 8.27 28.78 12.38
CA ASN A 305 8.67 29.75 11.35
C ASN A 305 9.96 30.47 11.78
N MET A 306 10.89 30.63 10.84
CA MET A 306 12.04 31.49 11.04
C MET A 306 11.57 32.95 11.12
N GLN A 307 11.79 33.59 12.27
CA GLN A 307 11.77 35.05 12.34
C GLN A 307 13.04 35.55 11.66
N VAL A 308 12.87 36.30 10.58
CA VAL A 308 13.95 37.02 9.92
C VAL A 308 14.43 38.09 10.91
N PRO A 309 15.72 38.13 11.29
CA PRO A 309 16.23 39.25 12.08
C PRO A 309 15.98 40.55 11.29
N PRO A 310 15.50 41.63 11.93
CA PRO A 310 15.41 42.93 11.26
C PRO A 310 16.81 43.33 10.75
N ASP A 311 16.83 43.94 9.56
CA ASP A 311 18.05 44.40 8.89
C ASP A 311 18.91 45.25 9.84
N PRO A 312 20.23 44.99 9.98
CA PRO A 312 21.11 45.84 10.80
C PRO A 312 21.28 47.26 10.26
N GLN A 313 20.85 47.55 9.03
CA GLN A 313 21.15 48.80 8.33
C GLN A 313 20.33 50.03 8.74
N HIS A 314 19.42 49.93 9.73
CA HIS A 314 18.62 51.09 10.16
C HIS A 314 18.97 51.67 11.54
N THR A 315 20.10 51.29 12.15
CA THR A 315 20.52 51.82 13.48
C THR A 315 21.74 52.75 13.45
N SER A 316 22.16 53.25 12.28
CA SER A 316 23.28 54.21 12.19
C SER A 316 22.93 55.57 11.59
N SER A 317 21.66 55.92 11.39
CA SER A 317 21.28 57.21 10.76
C SER A 317 20.44 58.14 11.63
N SER A 318 20.45 57.99 12.96
CA SER A 318 19.58 58.79 13.86
C SER A 318 20.35 59.59 14.92
N VAL A 319 21.67 59.74 14.79
CA VAL A 319 22.49 60.52 15.75
C VAL A 319 23.04 61.82 15.14
N GLU A 320 22.99 62.03 13.82
CA GLU A 320 23.51 63.26 13.19
C GLU A 320 22.45 64.36 12.94
N ASP A 321 21.15 64.10 13.11
CA ASP A 321 20.09 65.09 12.79
C ASP A 321 19.64 65.98 13.99
N LEU A 322 20.35 65.95 15.12
CA LEU A 322 20.02 66.76 16.31
C LEU A 322 20.94 67.98 16.53
N LEU A 323 21.87 68.26 15.62
CA LEU A 323 22.73 69.45 15.65
C LEU A 323 22.64 70.20 14.32
N GLY A 324 21.55 70.97 14.14
CA GLY A 324 21.36 71.78 12.95
C GLY A 324 20.07 72.59 12.99
N SER A 325 19.96 73.50 13.97
CA SER A 325 18.86 74.43 14.04
C SER A 325 18.86 75.45 12.88
N SER A 326 17.65 75.89 12.56
CA SER A 326 17.25 77.25 12.17
C SER A 326 17.47 77.76 10.75
N THR A 327 16.34 78.09 10.10
CA THR A 327 15.97 79.23 9.22
C THR A 327 15.29 78.73 7.94
N SER A 328 14.23 79.30 7.37
CA SER A 328 13.31 80.39 7.69
C SER A 328 12.14 80.26 6.70
N ALA A 329 10.99 80.78 7.10
CA ALA A 329 9.73 80.82 6.36
C ALA A 329 9.79 81.61 5.03
N GLY A 330 8.84 81.33 4.12
CA GLY A 330 8.52 82.16 2.96
C GLY A 330 7.30 81.63 2.20
N ALA A 331 6.22 82.40 2.23
CA ALA A 331 4.87 82.07 1.78
C ALA A 331 4.56 82.53 0.33
N ASN A 332 3.30 82.25 -0.08
CA ASN A 332 2.48 82.90 -1.12
C ASN A 332 2.57 82.39 -2.56
N THR A 333 1.52 82.32 -3.40
CA THR A 333 0.02 82.34 -3.33
C THR A 333 -0.49 82.24 -4.78
N ASN A 334 -1.70 81.69 -4.97
CA ASN A 334 -2.69 81.95 -6.04
C ASN A 334 -2.35 81.51 -7.49
N ALA A 335 -3.29 81.25 -8.40
CA ALA A 335 -4.71 80.85 -8.45
C ALA A 335 -5.03 80.83 -9.96
N HIS A 336 -5.77 79.84 -10.49
CA HIS A 336 -6.77 80.08 -11.54
C HIS A 336 -7.60 78.82 -11.83
N ALA A 337 -8.91 78.99 -11.79
CA ALA A 337 -9.93 78.04 -12.18
C ALA A 337 -10.22 78.11 -13.69
N GLY A 338 -10.61 76.98 -14.28
CA GLY A 338 -11.14 76.88 -15.64
C GLY A 338 -11.74 75.51 -15.88
N HIS A 339 -13.06 75.47 -16.07
CA HIS A 339 -13.93 74.30 -16.12
C HIS A 339 -14.33 74.05 -17.58
N VAL A 340 -14.04 72.90 -18.21
CA VAL A 340 -14.77 72.40 -19.39
C VAL A 340 -14.76 70.87 -19.46
N THR A 341 -15.93 70.32 -19.73
CA THR A 341 -16.36 68.92 -19.85
C THR A 341 -16.09 68.27 -21.22
N ALA A 342 -16.05 66.93 -21.23
CA ALA A 342 -16.63 65.98 -22.22
C ALA A 342 -15.71 65.12 -23.12
N ALA A 343 -16.28 63.94 -23.46
CA ALA A 343 -15.90 62.86 -24.40
C ALA A 343 -14.94 61.76 -23.83
N TRP A 344 -15.39 60.59 -23.36
CA TRP A 344 -16.08 59.47 -24.05
C TRP A 344 -15.48 59.10 -25.42
N ALA A 345 -14.72 57.99 -25.48
CA ALA A 345 -15.12 56.75 -26.18
C ALA A 345 -13.92 55.90 -26.70
N THR A 346 -13.93 54.62 -26.28
CA THR A 346 -13.64 53.40 -27.10
C THR A 346 -12.19 53.13 -27.59
N ARG A 347 -11.67 51.89 -27.71
CA ARG A 347 -12.28 50.55 -27.70
C ARG A 347 -11.17 49.48 -27.52
N ARG A 348 -11.45 48.47 -26.68
CA ARG A 348 -11.02 47.08 -26.86
C ARG A 348 -11.64 46.53 -28.16
N ALA A 349 -10.86 45.79 -28.96
CA ALA A 349 -11.22 44.48 -29.52
C ALA A 349 -10.26 44.06 -30.66
N ARG A 350 -9.63 42.90 -30.52
CA ARG A 350 -9.66 41.84 -31.56
C ARG A 350 -9.19 40.51 -30.96
N ARG A 351 -10.11 39.54 -30.94
CA ARG A 351 -9.89 38.10 -30.76
C ARG A 351 -10.40 37.39 -32.02
N HIS A 352 -9.73 36.29 -32.38
CA HIS A 352 -10.18 35.12 -33.17
C HIS A 352 -10.61 35.37 -34.64
N ALA A 353 -10.49 34.46 -35.61
CA ALA A 353 -10.29 33.00 -35.65
C ALA A 353 -9.55 32.65 -36.98
N HIS A 354 -8.92 31.48 -37.15
CA HIS A 354 -9.62 30.29 -37.65
C HIS A 354 -8.85 28.97 -37.41
N ARG A 355 -9.61 27.93 -37.00
CA ARG A 355 -9.34 26.47 -37.12
C ARG A 355 -9.38 26.07 -38.60
N THR A 356 -8.68 25.02 -39.08
CA THR A 356 -9.12 23.61 -39.00
C THR A 356 -8.03 22.56 -39.31
N LEU A 357 -8.32 21.32 -38.85
CA LEU A 357 -7.55 20.07 -38.88
C LEU A 357 -7.25 19.49 -40.28
N ARG A 358 -6.13 18.77 -40.43
CA ARG A 358 -6.12 17.34 -40.84
C ARG A 358 -4.73 16.65 -40.71
N THR A 359 -4.81 15.41 -40.25
CA THR A 359 -3.90 14.26 -40.30
C THR A 359 -2.92 14.16 -41.48
N ARG A 360 -1.70 13.63 -41.29
CA ARG A 360 -1.24 12.27 -41.70
C ARG A 360 0.27 12.06 -41.45
N SER A 361 0.59 10.83 -41.03
CA SER A 361 1.90 10.15 -41.06
C SER A 361 2.64 10.30 -42.40
N SER A 362 3.98 10.39 -42.34
CA SER A 362 4.92 9.42 -42.94
C SER A 362 6.38 9.89 -42.86
N TYR A 363 7.25 8.99 -42.35
CA TYR A 363 8.71 9.04 -42.52
C TYR A 363 9.09 8.42 -43.88
N PRO A 364 10.18 8.88 -44.51
CA PRO A 364 10.83 8.06 -45.53
C PRO A 364 12.37 7.94 -45.38
N TYR A 365 12.85 6.81 -45.92
CA TYR A 365 14.21 6.42 -46.32
C TYR A 365 15.19 5.90 -45.26
N LEU A 366 15.40 4.58 -45.28
CA LEU A 366 16.67 3.99 -45.72
C LEU A 366 16.38 2.70 -46.49
N SER A 367 17.05 2.61 -47.64
CA SER A 367 17.07 1.56 -48.64
C SER A 367 17.87 0.34 -48.20
#